data_AF-A0A4Q0T116-F1
#
_entry.id   AF-A0A4Q0T116-F1
#
_cell.length_a   1.000
_cell.length_b   1.000
_cell.length_c   1.000
_cell.angle_alpha   90.00
_cell.angle_beta   90.00
_cell.angle_gamma   90.00
#
_symmetry.space_group_name_H-M   'P 1'
#
loop_
_entity.id
_entity.type
_entity.pdbx_description
1 polymer ?
#
loop_
_entity_poly.entity_id
_entity_poly.type
_entity_poly.pdbx_seq_one_letter_code
_entity_poly.pdbx_strand_id
1 'polypeptide(L)'
;MIDEAMSKLNRPLDALAMTRSMEIDYLRPSPLHTPLVLVGMHLSRSVHPDGSAGRKLFHLAELRSEDGTVLARGKGLFVVIDPALVEAALGREMARKGRH
;
A
#
# COMPACT_ATOMS: atom_id res chain seq x y z
N MET A 1 -9.00 2.96 -4.22
CA MET A 1 -9.43 3.02 -2.79
C MET A 1 -8.22 3.12 -1.84
N ILE A 2 -8.38 3.30 -0.51
CA ILE A 2 -7.28 3.65 0.45
C ILE A 2 -5.94 2.91 0.22
N ASP A 3 -5.96 1.58 0.08
CA ASP A 3 -4.75 0.79 -0.24
C ASP A 3 -4.09 1.22 -1.57
N GLU A 4 -4.89 1.48 -2.61
CA GLU A 4 -4.43 1.97 -3.91
C GLU A 4 -3.74 3.33 -3.84
N ALA A 5 -4.22 4.26 -3.00
CA ALA A 5 -3.56 5.55 -2.82
C ALA A 5 -2.18 5.37 -2.16
N MET A 6 -2.07 4.46 -1.20
CA MET A 6 -0.79 4.17 -0.57
C MET A 6 0.13 3.37 -1.49
N SER A 7 -0.39 2.38 -2.23
CA SER A 7 0.43 1.53 -3.10
C SER A 7 0.99 2.29 -4.30
N LYS A 8 0.28 3.32 -4.81
CA LYS A 8 0.81 4.23 -5.83
C LYS A 8 2.05 5.00 -5.39
N LEU A 9 2.26 5.20 -4.08
CA LEU A 9 3.48 5.83 -3.54
C LEU A 9 4.72 4.93 -3.67
N ASN A 10 4.56 3.64 -3.92
CA ASN A 10 5.70 2.74 -4.13
C ASN A 10 6.43 3.04 -5.45
N ARG A 11 5.71 3.54 -6.47
CA ARG A 11 6.26 3.84 -7.80
C ARG A 11 7.34 4.93 -7.78
N PRO A 12 7.13 6.13 -7.20
CA PRO A 12 8.19 7.13 -7.12
C PRO A 12 9.37 6.71 -6.22
N LEU A 13 9.21 5.67 -5.40
CA LEU A 13 10.27 5.08 -4.58
C LEU A 13 11.04 3.96 -5.31
N ASP A 14 10.73 3.70 -6.58
CA ASP A 14 11.25 2.60 -7.39
C ASP A 14 11.20 1.24 -6.66
N ALA A 15 10.09 1.01 -5.94
CA ALA A 15 9.93 -0.13 -5.06
C ALA A 15 8.82 -1.04 -5.56
N LEU A 16 9.16 -2.29 -5.92
CA LEU A 16 8.18 -3.36 -5.99
C LEU A 16 7.84 -3.79 -4.56
N ALA A 17 6.71 -3.33 -4.04
CA ALA A 17 6.30 -3.60 -2.68
C ALA A 17 4.85 -4.07 -2.59
N MET A 18 4.59 -5.01 -1.68
CA MET A 18 3.26 -5.55 -1.41
C MET A 18 2.75 -5.09 -0.06
N THR A 19 1.43 -4.91 0.05
CA THR A 19 0.76 -4.63 1.31
C THR A 19 0.94 -5.82 2.27
N ARG A 20 1.56 -5.58 3.41
CA ARG A 20 1.74 -6.58 4.48
C ARG A 20 0.62 -6.50 5.52
N SER A 21 0.25 -5.28 5.90
CA SER A 21 -0.83 -5.00 6.83
C SER A 21 -1.32 -3.58 6.65
N MET A 22 -2.59 -3.35 6.96
CA MET A 22 -3.20 -2.03 6.95
C MET A 22 -4.21 -1.93 8.10
N GLU A 23 -4.25 -0.76 8.71
CA GLU A 23 -5.24 -0.36 9.72
C GLU A 23 -6.01 0.83 9.16
N ILE A 24 -7.34 0.81 9.27
CA ILE A 24 -8.20 1.90 8.80
C ILE A 24 -9.17 2.29 9.91
N ASP A 25 -9.11 3.56 10.29
CA ASP A 25 -10.07 4.21 11.16
C ASP A 25 -11.13 4.90 10.32
N TYR A 26 -12.37 4.42 10.38
CA TYR A 26 -13.53 5.10 9.78
C TYR A 26 -14.09 6.10 10.79
N LEU A 27 -13.77 7.37 10.59
CA LEU A 27 -14.12 8.46 11.50
C LEU A 27 -15.55 8.93 11.30
N ARG A 28 -16.04 8.88 10.04
CA ARG A 28 -17.37 9.30 9.63
C ARG A 28 -17.88 8.44 8.47
N PRO A 29 -19.19 8.29 8.29
CA PRO A 29 -19.75 7.67 7.09
C PRO A 29 -19.27 8.37 5.82
N SER A 30 -18.93 7.58 4.80
CA SER A 30 -18.58 8.11 3.49
C SER A 30 -19.85 8.28 2.65
N PRO A 31 -20.24 9.51 2.26
CA PRO A 31 -21.41 9.71 1.41
C PRO A 31 -21.22 9.06 0.03
N LEU A 32 -22.33 8.55 -0.53
CA LEU A 32 -22.37 7.98 -1.87
C LEU A 32 -22.75 9.06 -2.89
N HIS A 33 -22.34 8.84 -4.14
CA HIS A 33 -22.65 9.74 -5.28
C HIS A 33 -22.13 11.17 -5.14
N THR A 34 -21.18 11.40 -4.24
CA THR A 34 -20.47 12.67 -4.06
C THR A 34 -18.98 12.47 -4.36
N PRO A 35 -18.29 13.46 -4.94
CA PRO A 35 -16.84 13.41 -5.07
C PRO A 35 -16.14 13.23 -3.72
N LEU A 36 -15.11 12.39 -3.71
CA LEU A 36 -14.26 12.17 -2.54
C LEU A 36 -12.80 12.35 -2.96
N VAL A 37 -12.00 12.92 -2.07
CA VAL A 37 -10.57 13.14 -2.28
C VAL A 37 -9.80 12.09 -1.50
N LEU A 38 -8.87 11.41 -2.17
CA LEU A 38 -8.00 10.44 -1.53
C LEU A 38 -6.56 10.94 -1.58
N VAL A 39 -5.96 11.15 -0.42
CA VAL A 39 -4.60 11.67 -0.28
C VAL A 39 -3.71 10.58 0.29
N GLY A 40 -2.63 10.22 -0.42
CA GLY A 40 -1.59 9.32 0.07
C GLY A 40 -0.35 10.11 0.50
N MET A 41 0.28 9.68 1.59
CA MET A 41 1.52 10.26 2.12
C MET A 41 2.52 9.15 2.43
N HIS A 42 3.74 9.30 1.93
CA HIS A 42 4.86 8.46 2.36
C HIS A 42 5.37 8.99 3.70
N LEU A 43 5.49 8.12 4.70
CA LEU A 43 6.00 8.51 6.01
C LEU A 43 7.48 8.18 6.15
N SER A 44 7.85 6.92 5.91
CA SER A 44 9.24 6.48 6.09
C SER A 44 9.52 5.13 5.44
N ARG A 45 10.82 4.85 5.29
CA ARG A 45 11.37 3.54 4.99
C ARG A 45 12.19 3.07 6.18
N SER A 46 12.05 1.81 6.58
CA SER A 46 12.92 1.23 7.63
C SER A 46 14.38 1.32 7.22
N VAL A 47 15.29 1.46 8.19
CA VAL A 47 16.73 1.52 7.97
C VAL A 47 17.39 0.39 8.77
N HIS A 48 18.40 -0.25 8.20
CA HIS A 48 19.22 -1.25 8.86
C HIS A 48 20.24 -0.61 9.81
N PRO A 49 20.84 -1.35 10.76
CA PRO A 49 21.85 -0.80 11.68
C PRO A 49 23.07 -0.18 11.00
N ASP A 50 23.40 -0.64 9.79
CA ASP A 50 24.50 -0.13 8.96
C ASP A 50 24.14 1.13 8.15
N GLY A 51 22.92 1.66 8.32
CA GLY A 51 22.42 2.84 7.60
C GLY A 51 21.84 2.52 6.22
N SER A 52 21.86 1.26 5.77
CA SER A 52 21.27 0.88 4.48
C SER A 52 19.73 0.84 4.52
N ALA A 53 19.09 1.06 3.37
CA ALA A 53 17.65 1.11 3.27
C ALA A 53 17.02 -0.29 3.43
N GLY A 54 16.17 -0.46 4.44
CA GLY A 54 15.44 -1.69 4.69
C GLY A 54 14.26 -1.91 3.75
N ARG A 55 13.48 -2.96 4.01
CA ARG A 55 12.38 -3.39 3.12
C ARG A 55 10.99 -2.89 3.52
N LYS A 56 10.82 -2.29 4.70
CA LYS A 56 9.50 -1.83 5.16
C LYS A 56 9.27 -0.38 4.72
N LEU A 57 8.16 -0.12 4.06
CA LEU A 57 7.66 1.22 3.73
C LEU A 57 6.40 1.49 4.54
N PHE A 58 6.35 2.64 5.18
CA PHE A 58 5.19 3.09 5.96
C PHE A 58 4.51 4.23 5.21
N HIS A 59 3.24 4.03 4.92
CA HIS A 59 2.40 5.00 4.22
C HIS A 59 1.17 5.33 5.07
N LEU A 60 0.62 6.50 4.81
CA LEU A 60 -0.66 6.94 5.35
C LEU A 60 -1.56 7.36 4.20
N ALA A 61 -2.86 7.18 4.37
CA ALA A 61 -3.84 7.78 3.48
C ALA A 61 -5.01 8.37 4.24
N GLU A 62 -5.61 9.41 3.65
CA GLU A 62 -6.84 10.02 4.14
C GLU A 62 -7.88 10.05 3.04
N LEU A 63 -9.07 9.55 3.36
CA LEU A 63 -10.27 9.79 2.58
C LEU A 63 -10.94 11.06 3.12
N ARG A 64 -11.19 12.02 2.23
CA ARG A 64 -11.79 13.31 2.56
C ARG A 64 -13.03 13.57 1.70
N SER A 65 -14.01 14.25 2.26
CA SER A 65 -15.05 14.92 1.45
C SER A 65 -14.45 16.08 0.66
N GLU A 66 -15.22 16.62 -0.27
CA GLU A 66 -14.82 17.75 -1.11
C GLU A 66 -14.45 19.01 -0.29
N ASP A 67 -15.12 19.24 0.84
CA ASP A 67 -14.81 20.32 1.78
C ASP A 67 -13.55 20.09 2.63
N GLY A 68 -12.88 18.95 2.45
CA GLY A 68 -11.66 18.57 3.15
C GLY A 68 -11.88 17.82 4.46
N THR A 69 -13.12 17.57 4.90
CA THR A 69 -13.38 16.80 6.12
C THR A 69 -12.85 15.38 5.99
N VAL A 70 -12.02 14.95 6.94
CA VAL A 70 -11.49 13.58 6.96
C VAL A 70 -12.59 12.59 7.38
N LEU A 71 -12.88 11.65 6.49
CA LEU A 71 -13.89 10.61 6.66
C LEU A 71 -13.27 9.31 7.16
N ALA A 72 -12.08 8.98 6.68
CA ALA A 72 -11.31 7.83 7.14
C ALA A 72 -9.81 8.09 7.03
N ARG A 73 -9.03 7.41 7.88
CA ARG A 73 -7.56 7.45 7.86
C ARG A 73 -7.02 6.02 7.85
N GLY A 74 -6.09 5.75 6.94
CA GLY A 74 -5.43 4.46 6.81
C GLY A 74 -3.93 4.58 7.11
N LYS A 75 -3.37 3.58 7.79
CA LYS A 75 -1.92 3.35 7.90
C LYS A 75 -1.59 2.04 7.23
N GLY A 76 -0.62 2.05 6.33
CA GLY A 76 -0.20 0.87 5.57
C GLY A 76 1.27 0.55 5.80
N LEU A 77 1.54 -0.73 6.04
CA LEU A 77 2.89 -1.30 5.97
C LEU A 77 3.02 -2.06 4.66
N PHE A 78 3.98 -1.65 3.85
CA PHE A 78 4.35 -2.30 2.60
C PHE A 78 5.74 -2.92 2.74
N VAL A 79 5.96 -4.07 2.12
CA VAL A 79 7.25 -4.77 2.13
C VAL A 79 7.78 -4.87 0.71
N VAL A 80 8.96 -4.32 0.48
CA VAL A 80 9.71 -4.45 -0.77
C VAL A 80 10.08 -5.91 -0.96
N ILE A 81 9.78 -6.43 -2.15
CA ILE A 81 10.03 -7.81 -2.54
C ILE A 81 10.93 -7.86 -3.77
N ASP A 82 11.66 -8.96 -3.87
CA ASP A 82 12.47 -9.28 -5.05
C ASP A 82 11.53 -9.75 -6.18
N PRO A 83 11.58 -9.12 -7.37
CA PRO A 83 10.82 -9.58 -8.53
C PRO A 83 11.01 -11.07 -8.85
N ALA A 84 12.22 -11.61 -8.67
CA ALA A 84 12.51 -13.02 -8.94
C ALA A 84 11.71 -13.97 -8.04
N LEU A 85 11.42 -13.55 -6.79
CA LEU A 85 10.57 -14.33 -5.90
C LEU A 85 9.11 -14.38 -6.39
N VAL A 86 8.62 -13.30 -7.00
CA VAL A 86 7.27 -13.24 -7.57
C VAL A 86 7.18 -14.15 -8.79
N GLU A 87 8.14 -14.04 -9.70
CA GLU A 87 8.21 -14.88 -10.91
C GLU A 87 8.28 -16.37 -10.55
N ALA A 88 9.13 -16.74 -9.59
CA ALA A 88 9.25 -18.11 -9.11
C ALA A 88 7.95 -18.63 -8.48
N ALA A 89 7.24 -17.79 -7.71
CA ALA A 89 5.95 -18.15 -7.12
C ALA A 89 4.88 -18.39 -8.20
N LEU A 90 4.77 -17.50 -9.19
CA LEU A 90 3.83 -17.63 -10.29
C LEU A 90 4.11 -18.87 -11.15
N GLY A 91 5.39 -19.16 -11.45
CA GLY A 91 5.79 -20.36 -12.18
C GLY A 91 5.38 -21.66 -11.47
N ARG A 92 5.52 -21.71 -10.13
CA ARG A 92 5.07 -22.86 -9.31
C ARG A 92 3.55 -23.03 -9.35
N GLU A 93 2.80 -21.94 -9.36
CA GLU A 93 1.34 -21.99 -9.41
C GLU A 93 0.83 -22.48 -10.78
N MET A 94 1.43 -22.02 -11.88
CA MET A 94 1.09 -22.52 -13.22
C MET A 94 1.40 -24.01 -13.37
N ALA A 95 2.56 -24.46 -12.87
CA ALA A 95 2.91 -25.88 -12.86
C ALA A 95 1.96 -26.74 -11.99
N ARG A 96 1.30 -26.15 -10.98
CA ARG A 96 0.27 -26.83 -10.19
C ARG A 96 -1.07 -26.91 -10.92
N LYS A 97 -1.48 -25.86 -11.64
CA LYS A 97 -2.75 -25.83 -12.39
C LYS A 97 -2.75 -26.72 -13.63
N GLY A 98 -1.61 -26.90 -14.30
CA GLY A 98 -1.49 -27.78 -15.49
C GLY A 98 -1.43 -29.28 -15.18
N ARG A 99 -1.65 -29.70 -13.93
CA ARG A 99 -1.69 -31.12 -13.50
C ARG A 99 -3.11 -31.61 -13.18
N HIS A 100 -4.13 -30.87 -13.61
CA HIS A 100 -5.54 -31.24 -13.50
C HIS A 100 -6.21 -31.23 -14.86
#